data_AF-F2L4X6-F1
#
_entry.id   AF-F2L4X6-F1
#
_cell.length_a   1.000
_cell.length_b   1.000
_cell.length_c   1.000
_cell.angle_alpha   90.00
_cell.angle_beta   90.00
_cell.angle_gamma   90.00
#
_symmetry.space_group_name_H-M   'P 1'
#
loop_
_entity.id
_entity.type
_entity.pdbx_description
1 polymer ?
#
loop_
_entity_poly.entity_id
_entity_poly.type
_entity_poly.pdbx_seq_one_letter_code
_entity_poly.pdbx_strand_id
1 'polypeptide(L)'
;MTVFAEIHLGDLIILWRDEDGRIVRVEYDKGFEDEALEEEVHDVVSSISETLARELKLPSAVVGKIKEALKEAGLPVVGKLRHEGYTSYLELRGKRKNLVLKIVYSLV
;
A
#
# COMPACT_ATOMS: atom_id res chain seq x y z
N MET A 1 6.45 13.65 -13.37
CA MET A 1 5.66 13.02 -12.29
C MET A 1 5.87 11.51 -12.35
N THR A 2 6.56 10.97 -11.34
CA THR A 2 6.85 9.53 -11.23
C THR A 2 5.95 8.94 -10.14
N VAL A 3 5.19 7.89 -10.43
CA VAL A 3 4.41 7.15 -9.42
C VAL A 3 5.24 5.97 -8.93
N PHE A 4 5.49 5.93 -7.62
CA PHE A 4 6.22 4.86 -6.96
C PHE A 4 5.31 3.74 -6.49
N ALA A 5 4.10 4.06 -6.05
CA ALA A 5 3.10 3.06 -5.74
C ALA A 5 1.68 3.59 -5.86
N GLU A 6 0.76 2.68 -6.17
CA GLU A 6 -0.67 2.91 -6.17
C GLU A 6 -1.35 1.68 -5.57
N ILE A 7 -2.04 1.82 -4.45
CA ILE A 7 -2.67 0.69 -3.75
C ILE A 7 -4.13 1.00 -3.49
N HIS A 8 -4.99 0.06 -3.90
CA HIS A 8 -6.44 0.13 -3.75
C HIS A 8 -6.87 -0.78 -2.60
N LEU A 9 -7.38 -0.21 -1.52
CA LEU A 9 -7.86 -0.92 -0.31
C LEU A 9 -9.39 -0.80 -0.17
N GLY A 10 -10.11 -1.33 -1.17
CA GLY A 10 -11.55 -1.08 -1.30
C GLY A 10 -11.77 0.22 -2.05
N ASP A 11 -12.46 1.18 -1.43
CA ASP A 11 -12.69 2.51 -2.00
C ASP A 11 -11.54 3.49 -1.70
N LEU A 12 -10.72 3.20 -0.69
CA LEU A 12 -9.52 3.97 -0.38
C LEU A 12 -8.42 3.70 -1.42
N ILE A 13 -7.93 4.77 -2.05
CA ILE A 13 -6.79 4.74 -2.97
C ILE A 13 -5.63 5.51 -2.33
N ILE A 14 -4.46 4.89 -2.32
CA ILE A 14 -3.25 5.48 -1.77
C ILE A 14 -2.16 5.51 -2.84
N LEU A 15 -1.66 6.70 -3.12
CA LEU A 15 -0.61 6.96 -4.10
C LEU A 15 0.66 7.43 -3.40
N TRP A 16 1.81 6.96 -3.88
CA TRP A 16 3.11 7.54 -3.58
C TRP A 16 3.68 8.07 -4.87
N ARG A 17 3.88 9.38 -4.98
CA ARG A 17 4.37 10.02 -6.21
C ARG A 17 5.42 11.09 -5.94
N ASP A 18 6.22 11.35 -6.96
CA ASP A 18 7.13 12.49 -7.02
C ASP A 18 6.39 13.76 -7.43
N GLU A 19 6.48 14.77 -6.59
CA GLU A 19 6.02 16.14 -6.80
C GLU A 19 7.19 17.10 -6.59
N ASP A 20 7.68 17.69 -7.67
CA ASP A 20 8.76 18.68 -7.66
C ASP A 20 10.00 18.25 -6.86
N GLY A 21 10.38 16.96 -6.99
CA GLY A 21 11.54 16.37 -6.32
C GLY A 21 11.30 15.93 -4.88
N ARG A 22 10.05 16.00 -4.40
CA ARG A 22 9.61 15.47 -3.11
C ARG A 22 8.70 14.28 -3.32
N ILE A 23 8.75 13.34 -2.39
CA ILE A 23 7.86 12.19 -2.43
C ILE A 23 6.67 12.49 -1.53
N VAL A 24 5.47 12.41 -2.09
CA VAL A 24 4.22 12.68 -1.38
C VAL A 24 3.38 11.40 -1.37
N ARG A 25 2.82 11.07 -0.20
CA ARG A 25 1.74 10.11 -0.05
C ARG A 25 0.41 10.85 -0.16
N VAL A 26 -0.45 10.42 -1.08
CA VAL A 26 -1.78 10.98 -1.32
C VAL A 26 -2.80 9.89 -1.02
N GLU A 27 -3.72 10.15 -0.10
CA GLU A 27 -4.83 9.25 0.26
C GLU A 27 -6.16 9.90 -0.12
N TYR A 28 -7.03 9.18 -0.83
CA TYR A 28 -8.37 9.65 -1.16
C TYR A 28 -9.33 8.48 -1.33
N ASP A 29 -10.61 8.72 -1.04
CA ASP A 29 -11.67 7.77 -1.36
C ASP A 29 -12.10 7.95 -2.83
N LYS A 30 -12.42 6.84 -3.49
CA LYS A 30 -12.84 6.83 -4.89
C LYS A 30 -14.05 7.76 -5.12
N GLY A 31 -13.89 8.75 -6.00
CA GLY A 31 -14.91 9.78 -6.27
C GLY A 31 -14.85 11.01 -5.37
N PHE A 32 -13.87 11.08 -4.46
CA PHE A 32 -13.57 12.22 -3.59
C PHE A 32 -12.12 12.69 -3.77
N GLU A 33 -11.65 12.71 -5.02
CA GLU A 33 -10.26 13.06 -5.35
C GLU A 33 -9.85 14.46 -4.86
N ASP A 34 -10.81 15.39 -4.76
CA ASP A 34 -10.58 16.78 -4.32
C ASP A 34 -10.39 16.91 -2.79
N GLU A 35 -10.67 15.86 -2.01
CA GLU A 35 -10.51 15.80 -0.55
C GLU A 35 -9.29 14.97 -0.14
N ALA A 36 -8.27 14.92 -1.00
CA ALA A 36 -7.09 14.11 -0.76
C ALA A 36 -6.26 14.61 0.44
N LEU A 37 -5.83 13.67 1.28
CA LEU A 37 -4.82 13.93 2.31
C LEU A 37 -3.43 13.73 1.71
N GLU A 38 -2.60 14.77 1.78
CA GLU A 38 -1.24 14.77 1.26
C GLU A 38 -0.21 14.88 2.40
N GLU A 39 0.79 14.01 2.39
CA GLU A 39 1.88 13.99 3.37
C GLU A 39 3.23 13.77 2.68
N GLU A 40 4.21 14.62 2.95
CA GLU A 40 5.58 14.42 2.48
C GLU A 40 6.23 13.21 3.19
N VAL A 41 6.87 12.32 2.44
CA VAL A 41 7.48 11.10 2.97
C VAL A 41 8.93 10.95 2.50
N HIS A 42 9.80 10.44 3.39
CA HIS A 42 11.23 10.31 3.09
C HIS A 42 11.63 8.91 2.57
N ASP A 43 10.93 7.85 3.00
CA ASP A 43 11.16 6.47 2.54
C ASP A 43 9.83 5.85 2.09
N VAL A 44 9.68 5.71 0.77
CA VAL A 44 8.49 5.13 0.12
C VAL A 44 8.19 3.73 0.67
N VAL A 45 9.21 2.87 0.79
CA VAL A 45 8.99 1.47 1.17
C VAL A 45 8.51 1.40 2.63
N SER A 46 9.12 2.19 3.51
CA SER A 46 8.67 2.29 4.91
C SER A 46 7.24 2.80 4.99
N SER A 47 6.96 3.91 4.30
CA SER A 47 5.62 4.52 4.26
C SER A 47 4.55 3.55 3.76
N ILE A 48 4.80 2.80 2.68
CA ILE A 48 3.88 1.76 2.20
C ILE A 48 3.67 0.70 3.29
N SER A 49 4.74 0.16 3.87
CA SER A 49 4.62 -0.94 4.83
C SER A 49 3.87 -0.56 6.11
N GLU A 50 4.07 0.66 6.61
CA GLU A 50 3.38 1.20 7.79
C GLU A 50 1.92 1.51 7.50
N THR A 51 1.65 2.11 6.34
CA THR A 51 0.27 2.40 5.87
C THR A 51 -0.53 1.11 5.71
N LEU A 52 0.03 0.10 5.02
CA LEU A 52 -0.63 -1.21 4.88
C LEU A 52 -0.91 -1.87 6.23
N ALA A 53 0.02 -1.78 7.18
CA ALA A 53 -0.20 -2.35 8.50
C ALA A 53 -1.31 -1.63 9.28
N ARG A 54 -1.38 -0.29 9.18
CA ARG A 54 -2.44 0.52 9.78
C ARG A 54 -3.80 0.19 9.18
N GLU A 55 -3.93 0.30 7.86
CA GLU A 55 -5.22 0.15 7.16
C GLU A 55 -5.78 -1.27 7.25
N LEU A 56 -4.89 -2.27 7.15
CA LEU A 56 -5.29 -3.68 7.22
C LEU A 56 -5.29 -4.24 8.65
N LYS A 57 -5.04 -3.39 9.65
CA LYS A 57 -4.98 -3.73 11.08
C LYS A 57 -4.05 -4.90 11.36
N LEU A 58 -2.88 -4.90 10.72
CA LEU A 58 -1.89 -5.96 10.83
C LEU A 58 -1.04 -5.79 12.10
N PRO A 59 -0.59 -6.89 12.71
CA PRO A 59 0.34 -6.83 13.84
C PRO A 59 1.66 -6.14 13.44
N SER A 60 2.25 -5.34 14.34
CA SER A 60 3.54 -4.68 14.09
C SER A 60 4.66 -5.67 13.72
N ALA A 61 4.58 -6.90 14.22
CA ALA A 61 5.52 -7.99 13.91
C ALA A 61 5.59 -8.36 12.42
N VAL A 62 4.59 -8.02 11.59
CA VAL A 62 4.61 -8.32 10.14
C VAL A 62 5.13 -7.17 9.29
N VAL A 63 5.24 -5.96 9.84
CA VAL A 63 5.68 -4.75 9.09
C VAL A 63 7.05 -4.96 8.44
N GLY A 64 8.00 -5.52 9.19
CA GLY A 64 9.35 -5.83 8.68
C GLY A 64 9.32 -6.77 7.47
N LYS A 65 8.48 -7.81 7.51
CA LYS A 65 8.33 -8.77 6.41
C LYS A 65 7.70 -8.13 5.17
N ILE A 66 6.71 -7.24 5.36
CA ILE A 66 6.10 -6.47 4.26
C ILE A 66 7.15 -5.57 3.61
N LYS A 67 7.96 -4.87 4.42
CA LYS A 67 9.04 -4.01 3.95
C LYS A 67 10.10 -4.77 3.14
N GLU A 68 10.52 -5.95 3.61
CA GLU A 68 11.45 -6.82 2.87
C GLU A 68 10.83 -7.28 1.55
N ALA A 69 9.60 -7.77 1.57
CA ALA A 69 8.92 -8.22 0.36
C ALA A 69 8.79 -7.10 -0.68
N LEU A 70 8.40 -5.89 -0.26
CA LEU A 70 8.32 -4.72 -1.14
C LEU A 70 9.67 -4.37 -1.79
N LYS A 71 10.78 -4.43 -1.03
CA LYS A 71 12.13 -4.22 -1.59
C LYS A 71 12.47 -5.23 -2.66
N GLU A 72 12.10 -6.49 -2.45
CA GLU A 72 12.34 -7.56 -3.43
C GLU A 72 11.43 -7.42 -4.66
N ALA A 73 10.17 -7.01 -4.47
CA ALA A 73 9.25 -6.70 -5.57
C ALA A 73 9.73 -5.53 -6.43
N GLY A 74 10.34 -4.52 -5.80
CA GLY A 74 10.91 -3.36 -6.45
C GLY A 74 9.85 -2.39 -6.97
N LEU A 75 10.09 -1.09 -6.77
CA LEU A 75 9.21 -0.02 -7.25
C LEU A 75 9.30 0.15 -8.79
N PRO A 76 8.22 0.58 -9.46
CA PRO A 76 6.92 0.91 -8.86
C PRO A 76 6.10 -0.33 -8.47
N VAL A 77 5.15 -0.15 -7.54
CA VAL A 77 4.25 -1.22 -7.09
C VAL A 77 2.79 -0.80 -7.26
N VAL A 78 1.99 -1.64 -7.93
CA VAL A 78 0.53 -1.49 -7.99
C VAL A 78 -0.14 -2.55 -7.14
N GLY A 79 -1.06 -2.16 -6.27
CA GLY A 79 -1.69 -3.02 -5.29
C GLY A 79 -3.21 -3.00 -5.37
N LYS A 80 -3.85 -4.16 -5.12
CA LYS A 80 -5.29 -4.25 -4.97
C LYS A 80 -5.68 -5.24 -3.88
N LEU A 81 -6.56 -4.81 -2.98
CA LEU A 81 -7.19 -5.65 -1.99
C LEU A 81 -8.42 -6.33 -2.59
N ARG A 82 -8.55 -7.64 -2.31
CA ARG A 82 -9.69 -8.46 -2.70
C ARG A 82 -10.17 -9.26 -1.51
N HIS A 83 -11.49 -9.38 -1.34
CA HIS A 83 -12.10 -10.15 -0.26
C HIS A 83 -12.70 -11.45 -0.79
N GLU A 84 -12.45 -12.55 -0.08
CA GLU A 84 -13.06 -13.86 -0.30
C GLU A 84 -13.49 -14.43 1.07
N GLY A 85 -14.77 -14.26 1.41
CA GLY A 85 -15.29 -14.66 2.72
C GLY A 85 -14.55 -13.95 3.86
N TYR A 86 -13.96 -14.72 4.77
CA TYR A 86 -13.16 -14.22 5.90
C TYR A 86 -11.68 -14.00 5.57
N THR A 87 -11.31 -14.10 4.30
CA THR A 87 -9.93 -13.89 3.86
C THR A 87 -9.85 -12.65 2.97
N SER A 88 -8.86 -11.81 3.23
CA SER A 88 -8.44 -10.74 2.32
C SER A 88 -7.13 -11.11 1.64
N TYR A 89 -7.02 -10.78 0.37
CA TYR A 89 -5.81 -10.93 -0.42
C TYR A 89 -5.39 -9.56 -0.91
N LEU A 90 -4.22 -9.09 -0.45
CA LEU A 90 -3.56 -7.92 -1.04
C LEU A 90 -2.60 -8.42 -2.11
N GLU A 91 -2.97 -8.21 -3.37
CA GLU A 91 -2.14 -8.52 -4.53
C GLU A 91 -1.29 -7.30 -4.87
N LEU A 92 0.04 -7.45 -4.85
CA LEU A 92 0.99 -6.38 -5.19
C LEU A 92 1.80 -6.79 -6.42
N ARG A 93 1.82 -5.94 -7.44
CA ARG A 93 2.61 -6.12 -8.66
C ARG A 93 3.76 -5.13 -8.66
N GLY A 94 4.96 -5.61 -8.37
CA GLY A 94 6.17 -4.80 -8.43
C GLY A 94 6.92 -4.96 -9.75
N LYS A 95 7.97 -4.16 -9.94
CA LYS A 95 8.82 -4.18 -11.14
C LYS A 95 9.50 -5.52 -11.41
N ARG A 96 9.89 -6.25 -10.35
CA ARG A 96 10.68 -7.48 -10.42
C ARG A 96 9.85 -8.74 -10.19
N LYS A 97 8.84 -8.66 -9.32
CA LYS A 97 7.95 -9.80 -9.02
C LYS A 97 6.61 -9.33 -8.46
N ASN A 98 5.65 -10.25 -8.50
CA ASN A 98 4.36 -10.11 -7.86
C ASN A 98 4.39 -10.75 -6.47
N LEU A 99 3.61 -10.20 -5.56
CA LEU A 99 3.44 -10.68 -4.19
C LEU A 99 1.95 -10.79 -3.88
N VAL A 100 1.62 -11.71 -2.98
CA VAL A 100 0.27 -11.82 -2.43
C VAL A 100 0.39 -11.93 -0.92
N LEU A 101 -0.21 -10.99 -0.20
CA LEU A 101 -0.39 -11.10 1.24
C LEU A 101 -1.80 -11.64 1.51
N LYS A 102 -1.87 -12.86 2.03
CA LYS A 102 -3.10 -13.49 2.48
C LYS A 102 -3.33 -13.15 3.96
N ILE A 103 -4.46 -12.53 4.25
CA ILE A 103 -4.87 -12.12 5.59
C ILE A 103 -6.14 -12.90 5.93
N VAL A 104 -6.06 -13.76 6.94
CA VAL A 104 -7.20 -14.56 7.40
C VAL A 104 -7.68 -13.96 8.71
N TYR A 105 -8.92 -13.49 8.73
CA TYR A 105 -9.55 -13.01 9.95
C TYR A 105 -10.27 -14.17 10.64
N SER A 106 -9.93 -14.41 11.90
CA SER A 106 -10.67 -15.31 12.77
C SER A 106 -11.45 -14.49 13.79
N LEU A 107 -12.74 -14.77 13.95
CA LEU A 107 -13.49 -14.31 15.11
C LEU A 107 -12.97 -15.10 16.32
N VAL A 108 -12.40 -14.37 17.28
CA VAL A 108 -12.06 -14.90 18.61
C VAL A 108 -13.17 -14.48 19.56
#